data_AF-B2RK12-F1
#
_entry.id   AF-B2RK12-F1
#
_cell.length_a   1.000
_cell.length_b   1.000
_cell.length_c   1.000
_cell.angle_alpha   90.00
_cell.angle_beta   90.00
_cell.angle_gamma   90.00
#
_symmetry.space_group_name_H-M   'P 1'
#
loop_
_entity.id
_entity.type
_entity.pdbx_description
1 polymer ?
#
loop_
_entity_poly.entity_id
_entity_poly.type
_entity_poly.pdbx_seq_one_letter_code
_entity_poly.pdbx_strand_id
1 'polypeptide(L)'
;MKRIIMILLPVLAIGMAVLTLGSCKKSDIKSLKEMKKDERKAIESFINRMGFTIKEGHEGQSEFDPDIMYHFDNDLYMQVLDKGKEPPVLNKTKINVRMEGFMFNRERDSIYVFNSLTSGGFQESVFRYIYKYNDGDIHFELIKCTTGSNLDMFVCEGVAFPMTMLGNKARVRLIVPFRIGPESLYSRGLTGYYKEVEYVFRD
;
A
#
# COMPACT_ATOMS: atom_id res chain seq x y z
N MET A 1 60.87 48.87 -30.30
CA MET A 1 61.60 47.82 -31.04
C MET A 1 62.20 46.81 -30.06
N LYS A 2 62.17 45.51 -30.42
CA LYS A 2 62.57 44.27 -29.67
C LYS A 2 61.42 43.65 -28.83
N ARG A 3 60.66 42.68 -29.39
CA ARG A 3 60.90 41.20 -29.49
C ARG A 3 60.63 40.52 -28.13
N ILE A 4 59.42 40.00 -27.87
CA ILE A 4 58.86 38.62 -28.12
C ILE A 4 59.78 37.49 -27.62
N ILE A 5 59.14 36.47 -27.00
CA ILE A 5 59.52 35.06 -26.81
C ILE A 5 60.28 34.82 -25.50
N MET A 6 59.98 33.87 -24.60
CA MET A 6 59.00 32.80 -24.44
C MET A 6 59.52 32.03 -23.23
N ILE A 7 58.81 32.02 -22.10
CA ILE A 7 59.02 30.97 -21.09
C ILE A 7 57.62 30.49 -20.69
N LEU A 8 57.11 29.59 -21.53
CA LEU A 8 56.08 28.62 -21.17
C LEU A 8 56.69 27.61 -20.18
N LEU A 9 55.91 27.26 -19.14
CA LEU A 9 55.95 26.04 -18.31
C LEU A 9 57.26 25.75 -17.53
N PRO A 10 57.21 25.49 -16.20
CA PRO A 10 56.17 24.67 -15.55
C PRO A 10 55.81 25.17 -14.13
N VAL A 11 54.71 25.90 -13.95
CA VAL A 11 54.08 26.06 -12.61
C VAL A 11 52.60 25.64 -12.64
N LEU A 12 52.18 24.97 -13.73
CA LEU A 12 50.82 24.47 -13.92
C LEU A 12 50.67 23.00 -13.47
N ALA A 13 51.35 22.58 -12.40
CA ALA A 13 51.38 21.16 -11.99
C ALA A 13 51.19 20.89 -10.49
N ILE A 14 50.72 21.85 -9.68
CA ILE A 14 50.42 21.62 -8.25
C ILE A 14 49.09 22.29 -7.85
N GLY A 15 48.01 21.99 -8.58
CA GLY A 15 46.69 22.53 -8.30
C GLY A 15 45.55 21.59 -8.65
N MET A 16 45.80 20.27 -8.66
CA MET A 16 44.83 19.27 -9.12
C MET A 16 44.84 18.04 -8.22
N ALA A 17 44.46 18.20 -6.94
CA ALA A 17 44.33 17.06 -6.03
C ALA A 17 43.23 17.17 -4.96
N VAL A 18 42.36 18.19 -4.94
CA VAL A 18 41.32 18.29 -3.90
C VAL A 18 40.00 18.86 -4.42
N LEU A 19 39.40 18.29 -5.48
CA LEU A 19 37.98 18.58 -5.81
C LEU A 19 37.20 17.38 -6.34
N THR A 20 37.69 16.15 -6.18
CA THR A 20 36.93 14.93 -6.47
C THR A 20 36.47 14.24 -5.19
N LEU A 21 35.89 14.99 -4.25
CA LEU A 21 34.85 14.40 -3.40
C LEU A 21 33.61 14.34 -4.28
N GLY A 22 33.56 13.29 -5.11
CA GLY A 22 32.37 12.96 -5.86
C GLY A 22 31.21 12.91 -4.88
N SER A 23 30.28 13.86 -5.03
CA SER A 23 28.95 13.74 -4.45
C SER A 23 28.26 12.59 -5.19
N CYS A 24 28.66 11.36 -4.88
CA CYS A 24 27.77 10.23 -4.95
C CYS A 24 26.67 10.56 -3.94
N LYS A 25 25.63 11.28 -4.37
CA LYS A 25 24.32 11.12 -3.75
C LYS A 25 24.07 9.62 -3.82
N LYS A 26 24.25 8.91 -2.70
CA LYS A 26 23.70 7.57 -2.55
C LYS A 26 22.25 7.74 -2.99
N SER A 27 21.86 7.08 -4.07
CA SER A 27 20.44 6.88 -4.29
C SER A 27 20.00 6.09 -3.06
N ASP A 28 19.31 6.75 -2.13
CA ASP A 28 18.82 6.18 -0.87
C ASP A 28 17.69 5.18 -1.18
N ILE A 29 18.02 4.15 -1.94
CA ILE A 29 17.15 3.00 -2.21
C ILE A 29 17.17 2.20 -0.92
N LYS A 30 16.11 2.34 -0.13
CA LYS A 30 15.93 1.56 1.11
C LYS A 30 15.96 0.08 0.76
N SER A 31 16.71 -0.71 1.52
CA SER A 31 16.64 -2.16 1.42
C SER A 31 15.27 -2.66 1.87
N LEU A 32 14.84 -3.84 1.40
CA LEU A 32 13.59 -4.46 1.83
C LEU A 32 13.51 -4.60 3.37
N LYS A 33 14.65 -4.90 4.01
CA LYS A 33 14.75 -4.99 5.47
C LYS A 33 14.48 -3.65 6.16
N GLU A 34 15.01 -2.55 5.60
CA GLU A 34 14.77 -1.21 6.12
C GLU A 34 13.31 -0.79 5.90
N MET A 35 12.74 -1.07 4.73
CA MET A 35 11.33 -0.79 4.44
C MET A 35 10.40 -1.51 5.43
N LYS A 36 10.62 -2.81 5.67
CA LYS A 36 9.86 -3.59 6.68
C LYS A 36 9.99 -2.99 8.08
N LYS A 37 11.20 -2.56 8.46
CA LYS A 37 11.44 -1.94 9.78
C LYS A 37 10.75 -0.59 9.92
N ASP A 38 10.79 0.24 8.87
CA ASP A 38 10.13 1.54 8.86
C ASP A 38 8.61 1.42 8.85
N GLU A 39 8.07 0.49 8.06
CA GLU A 39 6.64 0.16 8.03
C GLU A 39 6.14 -0.27 9.41
N ARG A 40 6.81 -1.23 10.07
CA ARG A 40 6.41 -1.69 11.40
C ARG A 40 6.30 -0.52 12.38
N LYS A 41 7.29 0.38 12.38
CA LYS A 41 7.29 1.57 13.24
C LYS A 41 6.18 2.55 12.88
N ALA A 42 5.90 2.72 11.58
CA ALA A 42 4.84 3.59 11.10
C ALA A 42 3.47 3.06 11.55
N ILE A 43 3.21 1.77 11.38
CA ILE A 43 1.98 1.10 11.82
C ILE A 43 1.82 1.16 13.34
N GLU A 44 2.86 0.82 14.12
CA GLU A 44 2.84 0.92 15.58
C GLU A 44 2.50 2.35 16.05
N SER A 45 3.16 3.35 15.46
CA SER A 45 2.89 4.76 15.79
C SER A 45 1.47 5.17 15.40
N PHE A 46 1.00 4.69 14.25
CA PHE A 46 -0.35 4.96 13.74
C PHE A 46 -1.42 4.36 14.66
N ILE A 47 -1.30 3.08 15.01
CA ILE A 47 -2.20 2.35 15.92
C ILE A 47 -2.30 3.07 17.27
N ASN A 48 -1.15 3.41 17.86
CA ASN A 48 -1.11 4.10 19.15
C ASN A 48 -1.76 5.48 19.08
N ARG A 49 -1.51 6.24 18.01
CA ARG A 49 -2.10 7.57 17.81
C ARG A 49 -3.61 7.53 17.57
N MET A 50 -4.09 6.51 16.86
CA MET A 50 -5.52 6.32 16.58
C MET A 50 -6.27 5.63 17.70
N GLY A 51 -5.57 5.03 18.67
CA GLY A 51 -6.16 4.36 19.83
C GLY A 51 -6.82 3.02 19.48
N PHE A 52 -6.34 2.29 18.46
CA PHE A 52 -6.89 0.99 18.14
C PHE A 52 -6.48 -0.07 19.17
N THR A 53 -7.45 -0.89 19.58
CA THR A 53 -7.19 -2.09 20.38
C THR A 53 -6.93 -3.25 19.43
N ILE A 54 -5.76 -3.88 19.57
CA ILE A 54 -5.32 -4.97 18.69
C ILE A 54 -5.53 -6.33 19.35
N LYS A 55 -6.04 -7.31 18.60
CA LYS A 55 -6.01 -8.75 18.95
C LYS A 55 -5.52 -9.55 17.75
N GLU A 56 -4.98 -10.74 17.97
CA GLU A 56 -4.68 -11.64 16.85
C GLU A 56 -5.99 -12.20 16.28
N GLY A 57 -6.07 -12.25 14.95
CA GLY A 57 -7.13 -12.88 14.18
C GLY A 57 -6.56 -14.02 13.33
N HIS A 58 -7.43 -14.86 12.81
CA HIS A 58 -7.05 -15.99 11.96
C HIS A 58 -8.01 -16.12 10.79
N GLU A 59 -7.53 -16.65 9.68
CA GLU A 59 -8.39 -16.95 8.54
C GLU A 59 -9.48 -17.96 8.92
N GLY A 60 -10.69 -17.76 8.39
CA GLY A 60 -11.87 -18.55 8.75
C GLY A 60 -12.54 -18.11 10.05
N GLN A 61 -12.00 -17.11 10.76
CA GLN A 61 -12.68 -16.49 11.89
C GLN A 61 -14.05 -15.94 11.46
N SER A 62 -15.07 -16.22 12.27
CA SER A 62 -16.46 -15.86 11.96
C SER A 62 -17.10 -14.88 12.95
N GLU A 63 -16.48 -14.66 14.11
CA GLU A 63 -16.93 -13.73 15.13
C GLU A 63 -15.98 -12.54 15.22
N PHE A 64 -16.52 -11.32 15.23
CA PHE A 64 -15.74 -10.09 15.26
C PHE A 64 -16.37 -9.12 16.24
N ASP A 65 -15.55 -8.57 17.12
CA ASP A 65 -15.90 -7.44 17.97
C ASP A 65 -15.70 -6.14 17.15
N PRO A 66 -16.73 -5.30 17.02
CA PRO A 66 -16.65 -4.08 16.21
C PRO A 66 -15.65 -3.06 16.75
N ASP A 67 -15.21 -3.15 18.01
CA ASP A 67 -14.24 -2.24 18.62
C ASP A 67 -12.79 -2.75 18.55
N ILE A 68 -12.59 -3.96 18.03
CA ILE A 68 -11.28 -4.60 17.91
C ILE A 68 -10.78 -4.56 16.47
N MET A 69 -9.50 -4.21 16.33
CA MET A 69 -8.77 -4.37 15.08
C MET A 69 -7.92 -5.64 15.16
N TYR A 70 -8.27 -6.64 14.36
CA TYR A 70 -7.60 -7.93 14.35
C TYR A 70 -6.37 -7.90 13.46
N HIS A 71 -5.25 -8.43 13.94
CA HIS A 71 -4.00 -8.61 13.19
C HIS A 71 -3.91 -10.06 12.71
N PHE A 72 -3.72 -10.27 11.41
CA PHE A 72 -3.72 -11.59 10.76
C PHE A 72 -2.32 -12.03 10.35
N ASP A 73 -2.16 -13.32 10.04
CA ASP A 73 -0.88 -13.93 9.65
C ASP A 73 -0.24 -13.32 8.38
N ASN A 74 -1.04 -12.70 7.51
CA ASN A 74 -0.57 -11.96 6.33
C ASN A 74 -0.16 -10.50 6.65
N ASP A 75 -0.07 -10.16 7.94
CA ASP A 75 0.19 -8.84 8.51
C ASP A 75 -0.94 -7.80 8.29
N LEU A 76 -2.10 -8.19 7.76
CA LEU A 76 -3.25 -7.30 7.63
C LEU A 76 -3.81 -6.96 9.01
N TYR A 77 -4.18 -5.69 9.21
CA TYR A 77 -5.03 -5.29 10.33
C TYR A 77 -6.43 -5.00 9.80
N MET A 78 -7.45 -5.66 10.37
CA MET A 78 -8.85 -5.50 9.96
C MET A 78 -9.76 -5.32 11.17
N GLN A 79 -10.54 -4.25 11.15
CA GLN A 79 -11.69 -4.07 12.04
C GLN A 79 -12.96 -4.22 11.22
N VAL A 80 -13.84 -5.14 11.64
CA VAL A 80 -15.10 -5.41 10.95
C VAL A 80 -16.16 -4.45 11.47
N LEU A 81 -16.63 -3.55 10.60
CA LEU A 81 -17.69 -2.60 10.91
C LEU A 81 -19.07 -3.21 10.63
N ASP A 82 -19.14 -4.05 9.61
CA ASP A 82 -20.31 -4.83 9.22
C ASP A 82 -19.82 -6.11 8.54
N LYS A 83 -20.29 -7.27 9.01
CA LYS A 83 -19.88 -8.57 8.45
C LYS A 83 -20.50 -8.81 7.06
N GLY A 84 -21.57 -8.10 6.72
CA GLY A 84 -22.36 -8.40 5.54
C GLY A 84 -23.04 -9.76 5.63
N LYS A 85 -23.49 -10.27 4.48
CA LYS A 85 -24.21 -11.54 4.33
C LYS A 85 -23.75 -12.23 3.07
N GLU A 86 -23.91 -13.56 3.01
CA GLU A 86 -23.59 -14.38 1.83
C GLU A 86 -22.09 -14.38 1.48
N PRO A 87 -21.37 -15.49 1.69
CA PRO A 87 -19.96 -15.56 1.32
C PRO A 87 -19.80 -15.52 -0.21
N PRO A 88 -18.66 -15.03 -0.72
CA PRO A 88 -18.38 -15.07 -2.14
C PRO A 88 -18.17 -16.50 -2.63
N VAL A 89 -18.55 -16.77 -3.87
CA VAL A 89 -18.34 -18.05 -4.53
C VAL A 89 -17.05 -17.98 -5.34
N LEU A 90 -16.13 -18.88 -5.02
CA LEU A 90 -14.82 -19.00 -5.66
C LEU A 90 -14.91 -19.02 -7.19
N ASN A 91 -14.10 -18.20 -7.84
CA ASN A 91 -14.01 -18.03 -9.30
C ASN A 91 -15.29 -17.51 -9.97
N LYS A 92 -16.32 -17.10 -9.21
CA LYS A 92 -17.59 -16.61 -9.76
C LYS A 92 -17.88 -15.18 -9.33
N THR A 93 -17.91 -14.92 -8.03
CA THR A 93 -18.38 -13.64 -7.49
C THR A 93 -17.47 -12.51 -7.92
N LYS A 94 -18.08 -11.49 -8.56
CA LYS A 94 -17.45 -10.19 -8.81
C LYS A 94 -17.84 -9.25 -7.67
N ILE A 95 -16.90 -8.44 -7.21
CA ILE A 95 -17.05 -7.63 -6.01
C ILE A 95 -16.63 -6.23 -6.37
N ASN A 96 -17.58 -5.30 -6.37
CA ASN A 96 -17.30 -3.87 -6.44
C ASN A 96 -16.86 -3.40 -5.05
N VAL A 97 -15.73 -2.69 -5.02
CA VAL A 97 -15.21 -2.05 -3.81
C VAL A 97 -15.30 -0.55 -3.90
N ARG A 98 -15.85 0.04 -2.84
CA ARG A 98 -15.83 1.48 -2.62
C ARG A 98 -15.02 1.75 -1.36
N MET A 99 -14.17 2.76 -1.39
CA MET A 99 -13.18 2.94 -0.34
C MET A 99 -12.89 4.41 -0.06
N GLU A 100 -12.59 4.72 1.19
CA GLU A 100 -12.00 5.98 1.64
C GLU A 100 -10.73 5.65 2.41
N GLY A 101 -9.64 6.35 2.12
CA GLY A 101 -8.40 6.12 2.82
C GLY A 101 -7.24 6.96 2.31
N PHE A 102 -6.06 6.61 2.80
CA PHE A 102 -4.83 7.20 2.34
C PHE A 102 -3.63 6.28 2.51
N MET A 103 -2.58 6.58 1.74
CA MET A 103 -1.26 5.95 1.89
C MET A 103 -0.40 6.78 2.83
N PHE A 104 0.38 6.12 3.68
CA PHE A 104 1.30 6.75 4.62
C PHE A 104 2.61 5.97 4.70
N ASN A 105 3.60 6.60 5.33
CA ASN A 105 4.83 5.96 5.76
C ASN A 105 5.30 6.59 7.07
N ARG A 106 6.51 6.23 7.49
CA ARG A 106 7.09 6.73 8.75
C ARG A 106 7.21 8.25 8.84
N GLU A 107 7.39 8.93 7.71
CA GLU A 107 7.69 10.36 7.67
C GLU A 107 6.43 11.21 7.47
N ARG A 108 5.45 10.69 6.73
CA ARG A 108 4.26 11.44 6.34
C ARG A 108 3.03 10.56 6.29
N ASP A 109 1.96 11.08 6.88
CA ASP A 109 0.60 10.64 6.63
C ASP A 109 0.08 11.25 5.31
N SER A 110 -0.96 10.64 4.74
CA SER A 110 -1.73 11.21 3.62
C SER A 110 -0.93 11.53 2.34
N ILE A 111 0.03 10.67 1.98
CA ILE A 111 0.84 10.78 0.76
C ILE A 111 -0.03 10.66 -0.51
N TYR A 112 -1.02 9.77 -0.47
CA TYR A 112 -2.08 9.65 -1.46
C TYR A 112 -3.39 9.56 -0.73
N VAL A 113 -4.39 10.37 -1.09
CA VAL A 113 -5.73 10.32 -0.50
C VAL A 113 -6.70 9.88 -1.57
N PHE A 114 -7.60 8.95 -1.23
CA PHE A 114 -8.57 8.39 -2.14
C PHE A 114 -9.93 8.23 -1.46
N ASN A 115 -11.01 8.48 -2.20
CA ASN A 115 -12.37 8.36 -1.69
C ASN A 115 -13.37 8.16 -2.83
N SER A 116 -13.89 6.93 -2.99
CA SER A 116 -15.02 6.60 -3.86
C SER A 116 -16.34 6.35 -3.11
N LEU A 117 -16.32 6.46 -1.77
CA LEU A 117 -17.52 6.34 -0.93
C LEU A 117 -18.40 7.58 -0.99
N THR A 118 -17.81 8.77 -1.02
CA THR A 118 -18.56 10.04 -1.05
C THR A 118 -18.25 10.89 -2.28
N SER A 119 -17.12 10.68 -2.95
CA SER A 119 -16.80 11.42 -4.18
C SER A 119 -17.51 10.79 -5.38
N GLY A 120 -18.34 11.57 -6.05
CA GLY A 120 -18.86 11.21 -7.38
C GLY A 120 -17.74 11.24 -8.43
N GLY A 121 -17.93 10.49 -9.52
CA GLY A 121 -17.04 10.53 -10.70
C GLY A 121 -16.01 9.41 -10.79
N PHE A 122 -15.85 8.58 -9.76
CA PHE A 122 -15.12 7.32 -9.86
C PHE A 122 -16.00 6.23 -10.49
N GLN A 123 -15.46 5.56 -11.50
CA GLN A 123 -15.97 4.29 -11.99
C GLN A 123 -15.76 3.20 -10.93
N GLU A 124 -16.51 2.11 -11.06
CA GLU A 124 -16.41 0.98 -10.16
C GLU A 124 -15.02 0.35 -10.23
N SER A 125 -14.49 0.01 -9.06
CA SER A 125 -13.31 -0.83 -8.93
C SER A 125 -13.76 -2.22 -8.55
N VAL A 126 -13.56 -3.19 -9.45
CA VAL A 126 -14.15 -4.52 -9.33
C VAL A 126 -13.06 -5.57 -9.34
N PHE A 127 -13.13 -6.53 -8.43
CA PHE A 127 -12.33 -7.75 -8.51
C PHE A 127 -13.19 -9.00 -8.48
N ARG A 128 -12.67 -10.09 -9.02
CA ARG A 128 -13.27 -11.42 -8.88
C ARG A 128 -12.63 -12.13 -7.70
N TYR A 129 -13.44 -12.70 -6.83
CA TYR A 129 -12.95 -13.57 -5.76
C TYR A 129 -12.42 -14.87 -6.36
N ILE A 130 -11.13 -15.13 -6.14
CA ILE A 130 -10.42 -16.30 -6.65
C ILE A 130 -9.52 -16.86 -5.55
N TYR A 131 -8.92 -18.01 -5.82
CA TYR A 131 -7.88 -18.61 -4.99
C TYR A 131 -6.85 -19.17 -5.97
N LYS A 132 -5.74 -18.44 -6.20
CA LYS A 132 -4.69 -18.82 -7.17
C LYS A 132 -3.42 -19.26 -6.42
N TYR A 133 -2.70 -20.24 -6.98
CA TYR A 133 -1.34 -20.58 -6.53
C TYR A 133 -0.27 -20.52 -7.61
N ASN A 134 0.86 -19.92 -7.20
CA ASN A 134 2.25 -20.32 -7.49
C ASN A 134 3.24 -19.74 -6.44
N ASP A 135 2.88 -18.68 -5.67
CA ASP A 135 3.72 -18.13 -4.58
C ASP A 135 2.88 -17.25 -3.60
N GLY A 136 2.09 -17.88 -2.71
CA GLY A 136 1.20 -17.22 -1.71
C GLY A 136 -0.31 -17.33 -1.98
N ASP A 137 -1.14 -17.02 -0.97
CA ASP A 137 -2.61 -17.01 -1.05
C ASP A 137 -3.12 -15.70 -1.67
N ILE A 138 -3.33 -15.66 -2.99
CA ILE A 138 -3.92 -14.49 -3.67
C ILE A 138 -5.43 -14.71 -3.83
N HIS A 139 -6.22 -13.80 -3.27
CA HIS A 139 -7.68 -13.92 -3.18
C HIS A 139 -8.45 -13.14 -4.26
N PHE A 140 -7.74 -12.51 -5.21
CA PHE A 140 -8.39 -11.65 -6.21
C PHE A 140 -7.78 -11.65 -7.60
N GLU A 141 -8.67 -11.42 -8.57
CA GLU A 141 -8.34 -11.03 -9.93
C GLU A 141 -9.01 -9.68 -10.21
N LEU A 142 -8.20 -8.63 -10.38
CA LEU A 142 -8.72 -7.31 -10.73
C LEU A 142 -9.37 -7.33 -12.12
N ILE A 143 -10.62 -6.89 -12.20
CA ILE A 143 -11.32 -6.64 -13.46
C ILE A 143 -11.06 -5.17 -13.82
N LYS A 144 -10.00 -4.94 -14.60
CA LYS A 144 -9.54 -3.59 -14.93
C LYS A 144 -10.64 -2.75 -15.56
N CYS A 145 -10.92 -1.61 -14.96
CA CYS A 145 -11.76 -0.58 -15.53
C CYS A 145 -11.00 0.09 -16.68
N THR A 146 -11.57 0.06 -17.88
CA THR A 146 -10.93 0.56 -19.11
C THR A 146 -11.33 1.99 -19.46
N THR A 147 -12.16 2.62 -18.65
CA THR A 147 -12.72 3.96 -18.93
C THR A 147 -12.80 4.80 -17.65
N GLY A 148 -12.78 6.13 -17.81
CA GLY A 148 -12.96 7.07 -16.70
C GLY A 148 -11.86 7.01 -15.63
N SER A 149 -12.05 7.79 -14.56
CA SER A 149 -11.21 7.70 -13.36
C SER A 149 -11.73 6.57 -12.46
N ASN A 150 -10.84 5.76 -11.90
CA ASN A 150 -11.17 4.68 -10.98
C ASN A 150 -10.10 4.59 -9.87
N LEU A 151 -10.31 3.69 -8.91
CA LEU A 151 -9.37 3.43 -7.82
C LEU A 151 -8.74 2.03 -7.90
N ASP A 152 -8.66 1.46 -9.11
CA ASP A 152 -8.16 0.09 -9.33
C ASP A 152 -6.74 -0.09 -8.79
N MET A 153 -5.92 0.97 -8.84
CA MET A 153 -4.57 0.94 -8.28
C MET A 153 -4.54 0.66 -6.77
N PHE A 154 -5.62 0.95 -6.05
CA PHE A 154 -5.73 0.72 -4.60
C PHE A 154 -6.42 -0.60 -4.25
N VAL A 155 -6.87 -1.37 -5.25
CA VAL A 155 -7.34 -2.75 -5.09
C VAL A 155 -6.13 -3.67 -5.05
N CYS A 156 -5.91 -4.31 -3.92
CA CYS A 156 -4.75 -5.16 -3.64
C CYS A 156 -5.16 -6.36 -2.78
N GLU A 157 -4.19 -7.23 -2.49
CA GLU A 157 -4.44 -8.43 -1.69
C GLU A 157 -5.03 -8.11 -0.32
N GLY A 158 -4.50 -7.11 0.40
CA GLY A 158 -5.05 -6.71 1.70
C GLY A 158 -6.48 -6.17 1.64
N VAL A 159 -6.89 -5.61 0.51
CA VAL A 159 -8.28 -5.17 0.28
C VAL A 159 -9.18 -6.36 -0.07
N ALA A 160 -8.65 -7.40 -0.73
CA ALA A 160 -9.41 -8.58 -1.11
C ALA A 160 -9.56 -9.60 0.02
N PHE A 161 -8.54 -9.74 0.88
CA PHE A 161 -8.48 -10.73 1.95
C PHE A 161 -9.72 -10.79 2.86
N PRO A 162 -10.40 -9.69 3.24
CA PRO A 162 -11.63 -9.78 4.02
C PRO A 162 -12.72 -10.67 3.41
N MET A 163 -12.72 -10.88 2.09
CA MET A 163 -13.69 -11.75 1.40
C MET A 163 -13.49 -13.24 1.66
N THR A 164 -12.41 -13.66 2.33
CA THR A 164 -12.26 -15.03 2.84
C THR A 164 -13.17 -15.31 4.04
N MET A 165 -13.63 -14.26 4.73
CA MET A 165 -14.38 -14.35 6.00
C MET A 165 -15.72 -13.60 5.99
N LEU A 166 -15.85 -12.58 5.15
CA LEU A 166 -16.99 -11.65 5.13
C LEU A 166 -17.84 -11.82 3.86
N GLY A 167 -19.02 -11.18 3.87
CA GLY A 167 -20.00 -11.33 2.79
C GLY A 167 -20.30 -10.05 2.01
N ASN A 168 -21.27 -10.15 1.12
CA ASN A 168 -21.92 -9.03 0.45
C ASN A 168 -22.38 -7.97 1.46
N LYS A 169 -22.14 -6.70 1.15
CA LYS A 169 -22.39 -5.53 2.01
C LYS A 169 -21.51 -5.45 3.26
N ALA A 170 -20.45 -6.26 3.34
CA ALA A 170 -19.47 -6.09 4.39
C ALA A 170 -18.83 -4.70 4.33
N ARG A 171 -18.50 -4.17 5.51
CA ARG A 171 -17.75 -2.93 5.68
C ARG A 171 -16.65 -3.14 6.69
N VAL A 172 -15.46 -2.68 6.35
CA VAL A 172 -14.26 -2.87 7.18
C VAL A 172 -13.42 -1.62 7.21
N ARG A 173 -12.56 -1.54 8.22
CA ARG A 173 -11.43 -0.62 8.29
C ARG A 173 -10.14 -1.43 8.26
N LEU A 174 -9.16 -1.00 7.46
CA LEU A 174 -7.94 -1.74 7.23
C LEU A 174 -6.67 -0.91 7.47
N ILE A 175 -5.64 -1.54 7.99
CA ILE A 175 -4.25 -1.11 7.80
C ILE A 175 -3.56 -2.19 6.97
N VAL A 176 -3.14 -1.82 5.76
CA VAL A 176 -2.61 -2.72 4.74
C VAL A 176 -1.11 -2.47 4.57
N PRO A 177 -0.25 -3.40 5.04
CA PRO A 177 1.19 -3.35 4.78
C PRO A 177 1.54 -3.33 3.29
N PHE A 178 2.67 -2.73 2.92
CA PHE A 178 3.09 -2.54 1.53
C PHE A 178 3.25 -3.86 0.77
N ARG A 179 3.56 -4.97 1.47
CA ARG A 179 3.72 -6.29 0.85
C ARG A 179 2.44 -6.88 0.29
N ILE A 180 1.31 -6.59 0.92
CA ILE A 180 -0.04 -6.98 0.47
C ILE A 180 -0.83 -5.77 -0.03
N GLY A 181 -0.14 -4.63 -0.21
CA GLY A 181 -0.70 -3.37 -0.66
C GLY A 181 -0.66 -3.20 -2.19
N PRO A 182 -0.96 -1.99 -2.68
CA PRO A 182 -0.85 -1.64 -4.09
C PRO A 182 0.52 -1.96 -4.70
N GLU A 183 0.55 -2.78 -5.75
CA GLU A 183 1.80 -3.21 -6.43
C GLU A 183 2.64 -2.00 -6.90
N SER A 184 1.98 -0.99 -7.47
CA SER A 184 2.63 0.24 -7.96
C SER A 184 3.31 1.07 -6.86
N LEU A 185 2.99 0.82 -5.59
CA LEU A 185 3.53 1.52 -4.43
C LEU A 185 4.50 0.66 -3.61
N TYR A 186 4.71 -0.60 -3.99
CA TYR A 186 5.57 -1.55 -3.28
C TYR A 186 6.98 -1.00 -3.09
N SER A 187 7.61 -0.49 -4.15
CA SER A 187 8.99 0.03 -4.13
C SER A 187 9.19 1.22 -3.21
N ARG A 188 8.11 1.88 -2.79
CA ARG A 188 8.12 3.03 -1.88
C ARG A 188 7.81 2.65 -0.43
N GLY A 189 7.42 1.40 -0.19
CA GLY A 189 7.10 0.90 1.14
C GLY A 189 5.96 1.68 1.78
N LEU A 190 4.94 2.04 0.99
CA LEU A 190 3.80 2.78 1.49
C LEU A 190 2.77 1.81 2.08
N THR A 191 2.37 2.09 3.31
CA THR A 191 1.29 1.39 4.01
C THR A 191 -0.02 2.11 3.71
N GLY A 192 -1.10 1.36 3.51
CA GLY A 192 -2.44 1.92 3.29
C GLY A 192 -3.25 1.94 4.58
N TYR A 193 -3.89 3.06 4.90
CA TYR A 193 -4.99 3.09 5.87
C TYR A 193 -6.30 3.30 5.10
N TYR A 194 -7.12 2.26 5.07
CA TYR A 194 -8.44 2.29 4.48
C TYR A 194 -9.43 2.52 5.62
N LYS A 195 -9.86 3.78 5.76
CA LYS A 195 -10.77 4.22 6.82
C LYS A 195 -12.08 3.45 6.77
N GLU A 196 -12.57 3.20 5.56
CA GLU A 196 -13.69 2.32 5.26
C GLU A 196 -13.53 1.70 3.87
N VAL A 197 -13.84 0.41 3.75
CA VAL A 197 -14.04 -0.30 2.49
C VAL A 197 -15.40 -0.97 2.53
N GLU A 198 -16.24 -0.71 1.54
CA GLU A 198 -17.55 -1.34 1.32
C GLU A 198 -17.43 -2.36 0.18
N TYR A 199 -17.90 -3.58 0.42
CA TYR A 199 -17.93 -4.67 -0.57
C TYR A 199 -19.35 -4.92 -1.06
N VAL A 200 -19.57 -4.84 -2.38
CA VAL A 200 -20.87 -5.11 -2.99
C VAL A 200 -20.73 -6.15 -4.07
N PHE A 201 -21.41 -7.28 -3.92
CA PHE A 201 -21.38 -8.34 -4.91
C PHE A 201 -22.12 -7.91 -6.18
N ARG A 202 -21.61 -8.34 -7.32
CA ARG A 202 -22.15 -8.12 -8.66
C ARG A 202 -22.41 -9.49 -9.29
N ASP A 203 -23.50 -9.55 -10.07
CA ASP A 203 -23.83 -10.69 -10.91
C ASP A 203 -22.90 -10.82 -12.14
#